data_AF-I2FQF4-F1
#
_entry.id   AF-I2FQF4-F1
#
_cell.length_a   1.000
_cell.length_b   1.000
_cell.length_c   1.000
_cell.angle_alpha   90.00
_cell.angle_beta   90.00
_cell.angle_gamma   90.00
#
_symmetry.space_group_name_H-M   'P 1'
#
loop_
_entity.id
_entity.type
_entity.pdbx_description
1 polymer ?
#
loop_
_entity_poly.entity_id
_entity_poly.type
_entity_poly.pdbx_seq_one_letter_code
_entity_poly.pdbx_strand_id
1 'polypeptide(L)'
;MPPPPQMQGIPGAEPTVFQKIKMGVMTGTLVGLTIGFIGGSIQILRAGPGPRGALGTLSQFMLSSAATFGFFMSIGTVLRTEGIEANPYLTPSQRRVALQQQEKMIEAARRGEIEVEEPKLRKR
;
A
#
# COMPACT_ATOMS: atom_id res chain seq x y z
N MET A 1 -8.97 -17.60 -12.72
CA MET A 1 -8.56 -16.38 -13.45
C MET A 1 -7.34 -15.82 -12.73
N PRO A 2 -6.16 -15.68 -13.38
CA PRO A 2 -4.97 -15.15 -12.72
C PRO A 2 -5.19 -13.67 -12.35
N PRO A 3 -4.76 -13.24 -11.14
CA PRO A 3 -4.98 -11.89 -10.65
C PRO A 3 -4.25 -10.86 -11.52
N PRO A 4 -4.82 -9.65 -11.70
CA PRO A 4 -4.26 -8.62 -12.55
C PRO A 4 -2.88 -8.16 -12.06
N PRO A 5 -1.97 -7.81 -12.98
CA PRO A 5 -0.62 -7.34 -12.67
C PRO A 5 -0.70 -6.06 -11.87
N GLN A 6 -0.25 -6.13 -10.61
CA GLN A 6 -0.02 -4.95 -9.79
C GLN A 6 1.08 -4.13 -10.45
N MET A 7 0.72 -2.93 -10.88
CA MET A 7 1.61 -2.00 -11.55
C MET A 7 2.77 -1.62 -10.62
N GLN A 8 3.98 -1.89 -11.12
CA GLN A 8 5.02 -0.89 -11.29
C GLN A 8 6.11 -0.76 -10.20
N GLY A 9 7.28 -1.32 -10.54
CA GLY A 9 8.59 -0.96 -10.03
C GLY A 9 9.66 -1.59 -10.94
N ILE A 10 10.59 -0.79 -11.45
CA ILE A 10 11.61 -1.14 -12.46
C ILE A 10 12.42 -2.38 -12.01
N PRO A 11 12.72 -3.36 -12.89
CA PRO A 11 13.36 -4.61 -12.51
C PRO A 11 14.84 -4.39 -12.21
N GLY A 12 15.29 -4.72 -10.99
CA GLY A 12 16.71 -4.90 -10.68
C GLY A 12 17.27 -4.16 -9.48
N ALA A 13 16.52 -3.27 -8.83
CA ALA A 13 16.97 -2.60 -7.62
C ALA A 13 16.04 -2.91 -6.46
N GLU A 14 16.52 -3.67 -5.47
CA GLU A 14 15.89 -3.71 -4.16
C GLU A 14 15.70 -2.26 -3.67
N PRO A 15 14.47 -1.81 -3.36
CA PRO A 15 14.27 -0.42 -2.97
C PRO A 15 15.05 -0.15 -1.69
N THR A 16 16.08 0.68 -1.81
CA THR A 16 16.92 1.12 -0.68
C THR A 16 16.07 1.72 0.43
N VAL A 17 16.56 1.72 1.67
CA VAL A 17 15.86 2.33 2.82
C VAL A 17 15.40 3.75 2.51
N PHE A 18 16.23 4.52 1.81
CA PHE A 18 15.88 5.86 1.34
C PHE A 18 14.71 5.87 0.35
N GLN A 19 14.67 4.92 -0.58
CA GLN A 19 13.57 4.76 -1.52
C GLN A 19 12.28 4.33 -0.81
N LYS A 20 12.35 3.48 0.23
CA LYS A 20 11.20 3.12 1.08
C LYS A 20 10.67 4.32 1.85
N ILE A 21 11.56 5.09 2.48
CA ILE A 21 11.25 6.36 3.16
C ILE A 21 10.53 7.29 2.18
N LYS A 22 11.07 7.47 0.98
CA LYS A 22 10.47 8.33 -0.05
C LYS A 22 9.06 7.88 -0.43
N MET A 23 8.81 6.58 -0.57
CA MET A 23 7.47 6.06 -0.85
C MET A 23 6.50 6.33 0.31
N GLY A 24 6.95 6.16 1.56
CA GLY A 24 6.16 6.46 2.76
C GLY A 24 5.82 7.95 2.89
N VAL A 25 6.80 8.83 2.69
CA VAL A 25 6.59 10.28 2.65
C VAL A 25 5.61 10.65 1.54
N MET A 26 5.79 10.14 0.32
CA MET A 26 4.95 10.55 -0.81
C MET A 26 3.48 10.14 -0.62
N THR A 27 3.24 8.92 -0.17
CA THR A 27 1.88 8.42 0.08
C THR A 27 1.24 9.09 1.30
N GLY A 28 2.00 9.24 2.40
CA GLY A 28 1.53 9.91 3.61
C GLY A 28 1.23 11.39 3.40
N THR A 29 2.08 12.12 2.67
CA THR A 29 1.85 13.54 2.36
C THR A 29 0.65 13.73 1.45
N LEU A 30 0.46 12.87 0.45
CA LEU A 30 -0.71 12.92 -0.43
C LEU A 30 -2.01 12.74 0.36
N VAL A 31 -2.09 11.69 1.17
CA VAL A 31 -3.28 11.41 1.99
C VAL A 31 -3.50 12.51 3.02
N GLY A 32 -2.43 12.98 3.68
CA GLY A 32 -2.49 14.08 4.64
C GLY A 32 -2.95 15.40 4.01
N LEU A 33 -2.55 15.70 2.77
CA LEU A 33 -3.06 16.85 2.02
C LEU A 33 -4.57 16.73 1.75
N THR A 34 -5.06 15.56 1.34
CA THR A 34 -6.49 15.36 1.04
C THR A 34 -7.35 15.44 2.31
N ILE A 35 -6.92 14.79 3.39
CA ILE A 35 -7.63 14.83 4.68
C ILE A 35 -7.57 16.24 5.27
N GLY A 36 -6.42 16.90 5.20
CA GLY A 36 -6.26 18.29 5.64
C GLY A 36 -7.09 19.26 4.80
N PHE A 37 -7.27 18.99 3.51
CA PHE A 37 -8.16 19.76 2.65
C PHE A 37 -9.62 19.59 3.05
N ILE A 38 -10.09 18.35 3.27
CA ILE A 38 -11.47 18.08 3.68
C ILE A 38 -11.75 18.67 5.07
N GLY A 39 -10.90 18.37 6.06
CA GLY A 39 -11.03 18.87 7.42
C GLY A 39 -10.92 20.39 7.49
N GLY A 40 -9.97 20.98 6.76
CA GLY A 40 -9.80 22.42 6.66
C GLY A 40 -10.97 23.10 5.96
N SER A 41 -11.52 22.51 4.90
CA SER A 41 -12.69 23.04 4.19
C SER A 41 -13.93 23.00 5.07
N ILE A 42 -14.16 21.91 5.81
CA ILE A 42 -15.29 21.81 6.76
C ILE A 42 -15.13 22.84 7.88
N GLN A 43 -13.92 23.04 8.41
CA GLN A 43 -13.65 24.06 9.43
C GLN A 43 -13.93 25.48 8.92
N ILE A 44 -13.52 25.80 7.69
CA ILE A 44 -13.78 27.12 7.09
C ILE A 44 -15.27 27.33 6.83
N LEU A 45 -15.99 26.28 6.39
CA LEU A 45 -17.43 26.36 6.14
C LEU A 45 -18.24 26.49 7.43
N ARG A 46 -17.80 25.87 8.54
CA ARG A 46 -18.53 25.89 9.81
C ARG A 46 -18.15 27.04 10.73
N ALA A 47 -16.86 27.30 10.90
CA ALA A 47 -16.32 28.29 11.83
C ALA A 47 -15.88 29.59 11.15
N GLY A 48 -15.97 29.65 9.81
CA GLY A 48 -15.52 30.78 9.01
C GLY A 48 -14.03 30.73 8.70
N PRO A 49 -13.58 31.50 7.69
CA PRO A 49 -12.16 31.72 7.44
C PRO A 49 -11.58 32.52 8.61
N GLY A 50 -10.70 31.90 9.40
CA GLY A 50 -10.09 32.54 10.57
C GLY A 50 -9.31 33.83 10.23
N PRO A 51 -8.62 34.44 11.21
CA PRO A 51 -7.91 35.72 11.02
C PRO A 51 -6.82 35.69 9.94
N ARG A 52 -6.39 34.50 9.52
CA ARG A 52 -5.42 34.26 8.43
C ARG A 52 -6.09 34.09 7.05
N GLY A 53 -7.41 34.29 6.94
CA GLY A 53 -8.20 34.06 5.74
C GLY A 53 -8.48 32.58 5.46
N ALA A 54 -9.28 32.32 4.42
CA ALA A 54 -9.67 30.97 4.01
C ALA A 54 -8.45 30.16 3.58
N LEU A 55 -7.63 30.72 2.69
CA LEU A 55 -6.45 30.04 2.14
C LEU A 55 -5.37 29.82 3.21
N GLY A 56 -5.15 30.78 4.11
CA GLY A 56 -4.19 30.64 5.22
C GLY A 56 -4.59 29.55 6.21
N THR A 57 -5.86 29.51 6.59
CA THR A 57 -6.39 28.45 7.47
C THR A 57 -6.33 27.09 6.77
N LEU A 58 -6.80 27.01 5.52
CA LEU A 58 -6.83 25.77 4.73
C LEU A 58 -5.42 25.19 4.54
N SER A 59 -4.48 26.00 4.08
CA SER A 59 -3.09 25.60 3.88
C SER A 59 -2.44 25.13 5.18
N GLN A 60 -2.77 25.73 6.32
CA GLN A 60 -2.23 25.31 7.61
C GLN A 60 -2.76 23.92 8.04
N PHE A 61 -4.03 23.63 7.83
CA PHE A 61 -4.60 22.28 8.03
C PHE A 61 -3.97 21.25 7.07
N MET A 62 -3.83 21.63 5.80
CA MET A 62 -3.21 20.81 4.75
C MET A 62 -1.75 20.49 5.06
N LEU A 63 -0.93 21.51 5.38
CA LEU A 63 0.49 21.32 5.69
C LEU A 63 0.69 20.51 6.98
N SER A 64 -0.07 20.82 8.03
CA SER A 64 0.04 20.12 9.32
C SER A 64 -0.35 18.64 9.20
N SER A 65 -1.41 18.35 8.45
CA SER A 65 -1.84 16.97 8.17
C SER A 65 -0.83 16.27 7.26
N ALA A 66 -0.37 16.90 6.19
CA ALA A 66 0.64 16.34 5.29
C ALA A 66 1.96 16.03 6.01
N ALA A 67 2.40 16.93 6.90
CA ALA A 67 3.62 16.74 7.68
C ALA A 67 3.51 15.55 8.64
N THR A 68 2.40 15.44 9.39
CA THR A 68 2.21 14.35 10.36
C THR A 68 2.03 13.00 9.67
N PHE A 69 1.12 12.91 8.71
CA PHE A 69 0.93 11.66 7.95
C PHE A 69 2.17 11.28 7.14
N GLY A 70 2.86 12.25 6.53
CA GLY A 70 4.13 12.01 5.84
C GLY A 70 5.22 11.48 6.77
N PHE A 71 5.37 12.06 7.97
CA PHE A 71 6.37 11.63 8.96
C PHE A 71 6.08 10.24 9.52
N PHE A 72 4.85 9.99 9.98
CA PHE A 72 4.47 8.69 10.53
C PHE A 72 4.47 7.59 9.47
N MET A 73 4.00 7.87 8.26
CA MET A 73 4.04 6.88 7.18
C MET A 73 5.46 6.65 6.68
N SER A 74 6.33 7.66 6.65
CA SER A 74 7.76 7.48 6.34
C SER A 74 8.42 6.43 7.22
N ILE A 75 8.25 6.55 8.54
CA ILE A 75 8.80 5.61 9.52
C ILE A 75 8.07 4.26 9.45
N GLY A 76 6.74 4.29 9.36
CA GLY A 76 5.92 3.08 9.24
C GLY A 76 6.25 2.26 7.99
N THR A 77 6.68 2.90 6.91
CA THR A 77 7.07 2.20 5.66
C THR A 77 8.42 1.52 5.81
N VAL A 78 9.36 2.12 6.55
CA VAL A 78 10.61 1.45 6.93
C VAL A 78 10.29 0.26 7.83
N LEU A 79 9.63 0.48 8.97
CA LEU A 79 9.30 -0.56 9.96
C LEU A 79 8.44 -1.71 9.41
N ARG A 80 7.44 -1.40 8.57
CA ARG A 80 6.61 -2.43 7.91
C ARG A 80 7.42 -3.28 6.94
N THR A 81 8.49 -2.74 6.38
CA THR A 81 9.35 -3.48 5.47
C THR A 81 10.35 -4.37 6.21
N GLU A 82 10.70 -4.05 7.46
CA GLU A 82 11.50 -4.93 8.33
C GLU A 82 10.74 -6.23 8.69
N GLY A 83 9.40 -6.20 8.77
CA GLY A 83 8.56 -7.39 8.99
C GLY A 83 8.14 -8.13 7.69
N ILE A 84 8.36 -7.52 6.52
CA ILE A 84 8.03 -8.05 5.18
C ILE A 84 9.28 -8.58 4.45
N GLU A 85 10.41 -8.74 5.15
CA GLU A 85 11.36 -9.78 4.73
C GLU A 85 10.72 -11.20 4.83
N ALA A 86 9.63 -11.35 5.60
CA ALA A 86 8.86 -12.59 5.74
C ALA A 86 7.50 -12.62 4.99
N ASN A 87 7.18 -11.62 4.16
CA ASN A 87 6.24 -11.85 3.06
C ASN A 87 6.70 -11.28 1.70
N PRO A 88 7.66 -11.99 1.09
CA PRO A 88 8.00 -11.88 -0.32
C PRO A 88 7.00 -12.66 -1.17
N TYR A 89 5.97 -12.04 -1.75
CA TYR A 89 5.21 -12.73 -2.82
C TYR A 89 5.83 -12.59 -4.22
N LEU A 90 7.14 -12.34 -4.28
CA LEU A 90 8.10 -13.33 -4.77
C LEU A 90 9.47 -12.68 -4.99
N THR A 91 10.44 -13.08 -4.17
CA THR A 91 11.83 -13.06 -4.60
C THR A 91 12.00 -14.04 -5.80
N PRO A 92 12.90 -13.78 -6.76
CA PRO A 92 13.04 -14.60 -7.97
C PRO A 92 13.29 -16.09 -7.70
N SER A 93 13.87 -16.46 -6.57
CA SER A 93 14.11 -17.85 -6.15
C SER A 93 12.84 -18.54 -5.64
N GLN A 94 12.06 -17.90 -4.77
CA GLN A 94 10.77 -18.41 -4.30
C GLN A 94 9.72 -18.45 -5.43
N ARG A 95 9.89 -17.60 -6.45
CA ARG A 95 9.11 -17.64 -7.70
C ARG A 95 9.31 -18.92 -8.47
N ARG A 96 10.54 -19.42 -8.56
CA ARG A 96 10.84 -20.65 -9.29
C ARG A 96 10.38 -21.89 -8.53
N VAL A 97 10.47 -21.89 -7.20
CA VAL A 97 9.95 -23.00 -6.37
C VAL A 97 8.42 -23.06 -6.40
N ALA A 98 7.73 -21.91 -6.33
CA ALA A 98 6.27 -21.87 -6.48
C ALA A 98 5.81 -22.30 -7.89
N LEU A 99 6.56 -21.98 -8.95
CA LEU A 99 6.30 -22.45 -10.32
C LEU A 99 6.56 -23.96 -10.46
N GLN A 100 7.62 -24.49 -9.87
CA GLN A 100 7.90 -25.93 -9.85
C GLN A 100 6.88 -26.72 -9.03
N GLN A 101 6.39 -26.15 -7.92
CA GLN A 101 5.29 -26.73 -7.16
C GLN A 101 3.99 -26.69 -7.97
N GLN A 102 3.73 -25.62 -8.72
CA GLN A 102 2.56 -25.53 -9.58
C GLN A 102 2.62 -26.55 -10.72
N GLU A 103 3.79 -26.77 -11.35
CA GLU A 103 3.95 -27.83 -12.36
C GLU A 103 3.69 -29.21 -11.77
N LYS A 104 4.20 -29.50 -10.56
CA LYS A 104 3.91 -30.76 -9.87
C LYS A 104 2.44 -30.91 -9.49
N MET A 105 1.77 -29.82 -9.10
CA MET A 105 0.33 -29.80 -8.81
C MET A 105 -0.50 -29.98 -10.09
N ILE A 106 -0.07 -29.41 -11.23
CA ILE A 106 -0.71 -29.59 -12.54
C ILE A 106 -0.47 -31.01 -13.08
N GLU A 107 0.69 -31.59 -12.82
CA GLU A 107 0.98 -32.98 -13.16
C GLU A 107 0.19 -33.96 -12.29
N ALA A 108 0.02 -33.67 -10.99
CA ALA A 108 -0.83 -34.44 -10.08
C ALA A 108 -2.32 -34.31 -10.43
N ALA A 109 -2.77 -33.12 -10.86
CA ALA A 109 -4.12 -32.90 -11.39
C ALA A 109 -4.32 -33.61 -12.75
N ARG A 110 -3.31 -33.64 -13.62
CA ARG A 110 -3.33 -34.38 -14.91
C ARG A 110 -3.28 -35.90 -14.72
N ARG A 111 -2.64 -36.37 -13.64
CA ARG A 111 -2.70 -37.77 -13.17
C ARG A 111 -4.01 -38.11 -12.46
N GLY A 112 -4.90 -37.13 -12.25
CA GLY A 112 -6.25 -37.34 -11.73
C GLY A 112 -6.36 -37.50 -10.20
N GLU A 113 -5.37 -37.07 -9.42
CA GLU A 113 -5.33 -37.31 -7.96
C GLU A 113 -5.76 -36.12 -7.09
N ILE A 114 -6.09 -34.96 -7.66
CA ILE A 114 -6.53 -33.79 -6.87
C ILE A 114 -7.95 -33.39 -7.26
N GLU A 115 -8.90 -33.74 -6.38
CA GLU A 115 -10.28 -33.23 -6.40
C GLU A 115 -10.23 -31.72 -6.11
N VAL A 116 -10.59 -30.91 -7.11
CA VAL A 116 -10.69 -29.46 -6.95
C VAL A 116 -11.95 -29.18 -6.16
N GLU A 117 -11.81 -29.04 -4.84
CA GLU A 117 -12.95 -28.71 -3.97
C GLU A 117 -13.45 -27.29 -4.30
N GLU A 118 -14.68 -27.21 -4.85
CA GLU A 118 -15.40 -25.97 -5.11
C GLU A 118 -15.54 -25.14 -3.82
N PRO A 119 -15.46 -23.80 -3.89
CA PRO A 119 -15.65 -22.97 -2.72
C PRO A 119 -17.12 -22.99 -2.30
N LYS A 120 -17.46 -23.80 -1.29
CA LYS A 120 -18.80 -23.79 -0.67
C LYS A 120 -19.01 -22.51 0.13
N LEU A 121 -19.75 -21.61 -0.51
CA LEU A 121 -20.52 -20.52 0.06
C LEU A 121 -21.39 -21.00 1.25
N ARG A 122 -21.17 -20.43 2.44
CA ARG A 122 -22.08 -20.56 3.60
C ARG A 122 -21.89 -19.32 4.47
N LYS A 123 -22.71 -18.26 4.40
CA LYS A 123 -24.18 -18.15 4.64
C LYS A 123 -24.60 -18.83 5.94
N ARG A 124 -24.35 -18.18 7.07
CA ARG A 124 -25.34 -17.48 7.92
C ARG A 124 -24.65 -16.97 9.17
#